data_AF-A0A1G7P017-F1
#
_entry.id   AF-A0A1G7P017-F1
#
_cell.length_a   1.000
_cell.length_b   1.000
_cell.length_c   1.000
_cell.angle_alpha   90.00
_cell.angle_beta   90.00
_cell.angle_gamma   90.00
#
_symmetry.space_group_name_H-M   'P 1'
#
loop_
_entity.id
_entity.type
_entity.pdbx_description
1 polymer ?
#
loop_
_entity_poly.entity_id
_entity_poly.type
_entity_poly.pdbx_seq_one_letter_code
_entity_poly.pdbx_strand_id
1 'polypeptide(L)'
;MSNQNISALLICASLLILFFGQMHLRTRGRLQRQQAAAAALIYPAHEQRDDDGWWWHPELPNFEEDHQAYAAWMLAQGLEYKFDSLESEADTNPAYIAYYEHEAGHVRDWFCEPPAGEGWFTLSIHDTEDGPQWVWARRVGTEVLMARIQGEALAYHERFYGQPLPSGQRYSGSQFKPNGEPYLLRSNGVRSICCDGED
;
A
#
# COMPACT_ATOMS: atom_id res chain seq x y z
N MET A 1 6.19 9.94 -24.15
CA MET A 1 6.80 9.56 -22.87
C MET A 1 5.77 8.69 -22.15
N SER A 2 6.16 7.46 -21.83
CA SER A 2 5.28 6.31 -21.53
C SER A 2 4.39 6.52 -20.29
N ASN A 3 3.13 6.09 -20.39
CA ASN A 3 2.05 6.17 -19.41
C ASN A 3 2.18 5.20 -18.21
N GLN A 4 3.41 4.85 -17.77
CA GLN A 4 3.62 3.82 -16.74
C GLN A 4 3.81 4.35 -15.31
N ASN A 5 3.92 5.66 -15.08
CA ASN A 5 4.24 6.20 -13.76
C ASN A 5 3.05 6.77 -12.98
N ILE A 6 1.80 6.46 -13.38
CA ILE A 6 0.60 7.12 -12.85
C ILE A 6 -0.37 6.15 -12.15
N SER A 7 -0.21 4.83 -12.31
CA SER A 7 -1.19 3.85 -11.82
C SER A 7 -0.92 3.34 -10.39
N ALA A 8 0.29 3.51 -9.85
CA ALA A 8 0.69 2.85 -8.60
C ALA A 8 0.20 3.54 -7.31
N LEU A 9 -0.24 4.80 -7.35
CA LEU A 9 -0.60 5.55 -6.14
C LEU A 9 -2.11 5.66 -5.87
N LEU A 10 -2.96 5.21 -6.81
CA LEU A 10 -4.42 5.40 -6.72
C LEU A 10 -5.25 4.13 -6.93
N ILE A 11 -4.60 2.99 -7.20
CA ILE A 11 -5.30 1.70 -7.29
C ILE A 11 -5.32 0.98 -5.94
N CYS A 12 -4.37 1.22 -5.03
CA CYS A 12 -4.39 0.63 -3.69
C CYS A 12 -5.56 1.11 -2.79
N ALA A 13 -6.28 2.19 -3.16
CA ALA A 13 -7.40 2.69 -2.37
C ALA A 13 -8.79 2.21 -2.85
N SER A 14 -8.90 1.52 -4.00
CA SER A 14 -10.21 1.28 -4.64
C SER A 14 -10.48 -0.14 -5.15
N LEU A 15 -9.53 -1.08 -5.11
CA LEU A 15 -9.75 -2.46 -5.63
C LEU A 15 -9.50 -3.61 -4.65
N LEU A 16 -9.29 -3.35 -3.35
CA LEU A 16 -9.20 -4.39 -2.32
C LEU A 16 -10.53 -4.63 -1.57
N ILE A 17 -11.67 -4.32 -2.20
CA ILE A 17 -13.01 -4.38 -1.57
C ILE A 17 -13.88 -5.55 -2.07
N LEU A 18 -13.41 -6.40 -2.99
CA LEU A 18 -14.32 -7.39 -3.59
C LEU A 18 -13.73 -8.82 -3.61
N PHE A 19 -14.30 -9.65 -2.70
CA PHE A 19 -14.59 -11.09 -2.84
C PHE A 19 -13.40 -12.07 -2.70
N PHE A 20 -13.33 -13.08 -1.79
CA PHE A 20 -14.26 -13.91 -1.01
C PHE A 20 -13.42 -14.53 0.15
N GLY A 21 -13.90 -14.82 1.36
CA GLY A 21 -15.01 -15.73 1.67
C GLY A 21 -14.54 -17.06 2.32
N GLN A 22 -14.35 -17.02 3.65
CA GLN A 22 -14.44 -18.09 4.66
C GLN A 22 -13.37 -19.22 4.75
N MET A 23 -12.66 -19.26 5.89
CA MET A 23 -12.84 -20.35 6.88
C MET A 23 -12.44 -19.96 8.32
N HIS A 24 -13.48 -19.77 9.14
CA HIS A 24 -13.61 -19.97 10.60
C HIS A 24 -12.58 -19.49 11.65
N LEU A 25 -13.03 -18.45 12.37
CA LEU A 25 -13.32 -18.43 13.82
C LEU A 25 -12.33 -19.11 14.78
N ARG A 26 -11.56 -18.31 15.51
CA ARG A 26 -11.51 -18.26 17.00
C ARG A 26 -10.31 -17.41 17.47
N THR A 27 -10.52 -16.12 17.76
CA THR A 27 -9.94 -15.43 18.94
C THR A 27 -10.37 -13.95 19.03
N ARG A 28 -11.68 -13.69 19.16
CA ARG A 28 -12.23 -12.33 19.45
C ARG A 28 -11.84 -11.76 20.83
N GLY A 29 -11.04 -12.45 21.66
CA GLY A 29 -10.69 -12.02 23.02
C GLY A 29 -9.28 -11.45 23.21
N ARG A 30 -8.39 -11.55 22.21
CA ARG A 30 -6.98 -11.10 22.32
C ARG A 30 -6.72 -9.76 21.64
N LEU A 31 -7.53 -9.40 20.65
CA LEU A 31 -7.35 -8.24 19.79
C LEU A 31 -7.53 -6.90 20.52
N GLN A 32 -8.31 -6.85 21.60
CA GLN A 32 -8.54 -5.58 22.34
C GLN A 32 -7.41 -5.21 23.31
N ARG A 33 -6.41 -6.08 23.51
CA ARG A 33 -5.22 -5.79 24.35
C ARG A 33 -3.98 -5.38 23.56
N GLN A 34 -4.01 -5.48 22.23
CA GLN A 34 -2.88 -5.12 21.36
C GLN A 34 -2.89 -3.65 20.92
N GLN A 35 -3.91 -2.88 21.31
CA GLN A 35 -4.15 -1.52 20.82
C GLN A 35 -3.64 -0.39 21.74
N ALA A 36 -2.68 -0.64 22.64
CA ALA A 36 -2.14 0.42 23.50
C ALA A 36 -0.69 0.16 23.96
N ALA A 37 0.23 0.06 23.01
CA ALA A 37 1.60 0.49 23.19
C ALA A 37 2.00 1.12 21.86
N ALA A 38 2.68 2.28 21.88
CA ALA A 38 3.34 2.75 20.66
C ALA A 38 4.20 1.59 20.15
N ALA A 39 3.79 0.97 19.04
CA ALA A 39 4.50 -0.17 18.50
C ALA A 39 5.96 0.26 18.33
N ALA A 40 6.90 -0.54 18.85
CA ALA A 40 8.31 -0.26 18.68
C ALA A 40 8.59 0.02 17.19
N LEU A 41 9.47 0.98 16.92
CA LEU A 41 9.83 1.28 15.54
C LEU A 41 10.55 0.06 14.96
N ILE A 42 10.12 -0.41 13.79
CA ILE A 42 10.83 -1.49 13.11
C ILE A 42 12.16 -0.99 12.54
N TYR A 43 13.17 -1.83 12.52
CA TYR A 43 14.46 -1.52 11.91
C TYR A 43 14.84 -2.59 10.89
N PRO A 44 15.72 -2.29 9.92
CA PRO A 44 16.17 -3.28 8.96
C PRO A 44 16.59 -4.59 9.65
N ALA A 45 15.95 -5.69 9.26
CA ALA A 45 16.29 -7.03 9.70
C ALA A 45 17.13 -7.75 8.63
N HIS A 46 17.92 -8.73 9.06
CA HIS A 46 18.57 -9.63 8.11
C HIS A 46 17.51 -10.45 7.39
N GLU A 47 17.45 -10.32 6.06
CA GLU A 47 16.54 -11.09 5.21
C GLU A 47 16.88 -12.58 5.31
N GLN A 48 15.91 -13.38 5.73
CA GLN A 48 16.05 -14.83 5.89
C GLN A 48 14.87 -15.48 5.18
N ARG A 49 14.99 -15.59 3.85
CA ARG A 49 13.95 -16.20 3.02
C ARG A 49 13.72 -17.66 3.41
N ASP A 50 12.50 -18.11 3.22
CA ASP A 50 12.18 -19.53 3.28
C ASP A 50 12.68 -20.28 2.02
N ASP A 51 12.43 -21.59 1.98
CA ASP A 51 12.88 -22.47 0.91
C ASP A 51 12.27 -22.12 -0.48
N ASP A 52 11.16 -21.39 -0.50
CA ASP A 52 10.48 -20.94 -1.71
C ASP A 52 10.83 -19.50 -2.08
N GLY A 53 11.67 -18.83 -1.28
CA GLY A 53 12.15 -17.47 -1.53
C GLY A 53 11.27 -16.37 -0.96
N TRP A 54 10.22 -16.73 -0.21
CA TRP A 54 9.34 -15.75 0.44
C TRP A 54 9.97 -15.24 1.72
N TRP A 55 9.54 -14.05 2.13
CA TRP A 55 10.04 -13.47 3.36
C TRP A 55 9.08 -12.44 3.93
N TRP A 56 9.00 -12.39 5.25
CA TRP A 56 8.25 -11.38 5.99
C TRP A 56 9.15 -10.81 7.06
N HIS A 57 9.19 -9.48 7.18
CA HIS A 57 9.91 -8.84 8.26
C HIS A 57 9.39 -9.37 9.61
N PRO A 58 10.25 -9.81 10.54
CA PRO A 58 9.82 -10.49 11.76
C PRO A 58 8.99 -9.61 12.71
N GLU A 59 9.15 -8.29 12.60
CA GLU A 59 8.38 -7.29 13.36
C GLU A 59 7.17 -6.72 12.61
N LEU A 60 6.92 -7.17 11.37
CA LEU A 60 5.72 -6.78 10.63
C LEU A 60 4.51 -7.52 11.20
N PRO A 61 3.49 -6.82 11.76
CA PRO A 61 2.30 -7.48 12.26
C PRO A 61 1.54 -8.18 11.13
N ASN A 62 0.85 -9.27 11.47
CA ASN A 62 -0.16 -9.82 10.58
C ASN A 62 -1.44 -8.99 10.70
N PHE A 63 -1.90 -8.44 9.58
CA PHE A 63 -3.09 -7.59 9.52
C PHE A 63 -4.35 -8.34 9.04
N GLU A 64 -4.26 -9.63 8.69
CA GLU A 64 -5.41 -10.41 8.21
C GLU A 64 -6.23 -9.68 7.12
N GLU A 65 -5.54 -9.05 6.15
CA GLU A 65 -6.13 -8.25 5.05
C GLU A 65 -6.79 -6.92 5.51
N ASP A 66 -6.62 -6.49 6.76
CA ASP A 66 -7.02 -5.16 7.20
C ASP A 66 -6.04 -4.10 6.66
N HIS A 67 -6.30 -3.68 5.43
CA HIS A 67 -5.51 -2.66 4.73
C HIS A 67 -5.53 -1.31 5.45
N GLN A 68 -6.60 -0.97 6.16
CA GLN A 68 -6.69 0.29 6.91
C GLN A 68 -5.77 0.25 8.14
N ALA A 69 -5.74 -0.88 8.85
CA ALA A 69 -4.82 -1.10 9.96
C ALA A 69 -3.36 -1.16 9.49
N TYR A 70 -3.08 -1.78 8.34
CA TYR A 70 -1.74 -1.80 7.73
C TYR A 70 -1.27 -0.38 7.38
N ALA A 71 -2.09 0.41 6.69
CA ALA A 71 -1.77 1.78 6.33
C ALA A 71 -1.56 2.67 7.57
N ALA A 72 -2.43 2.56 8.57
CA ALA A 72 -2.28 3.29 9.83
C ALA A 72 -0.99 2.91 10.57
N TRP A 73 -0.62 1.63 10.55
CA TRP A 73 0.63 1.16 11.13
C TRP A 73 1.85 1.68 10.36
N MET A 74 1.86 1.64 9.03
CA MET A 74 2.93 2.21 8.20
C MET A 74 3.14 3.70 8.47
N LEU A 75 2.03 4.45 8.61
CA LEU A 75 2.05 5.86 8.94
C LEU A 75 2.59 6.12 10.37
N ALA A 76 2.14 5.34 11.35
CA ALA A 76 2.65 5.41 12.73
C ALA A 76 4.14 5.06 12.82
N GLN A 77 4.59 4.14 11.95
CA GLN A 77 6.00 3.82 11.76
C GLN A 77 6.74 4.88 10.95
N GLY A 78 6.08 5.85 10.30
CA GLY A 78 6.74 6.85 9.46
C GLY A 78 7.52 6.22 8.29
N LEU A 79 7.00 5.11 7.76
CA LEU A 79 7.59 4.37 6.66
C LEU A 79 6.92 4.74 5.36
N GLU A 80 7.72 5.03 4.35
CA GLU A 80 7.25 4.93 2.96
C GLU A 80 7.64 3.58 2.39
N TYR A 81 6.91 3.15 1.37
CA TYR A 81 7.16 1.88 0.70
C TYR A 81 7.22 2.04 -0.82
N LYS A 82 7.86 1.08 -1.46
CA LYS A 82 7.84 0.81 -2.89
C LYS A 82 7.77 -0.70 -3.09
N PHE A 83 7.42 -1.14 -4.28
CA PHE A 83 7.50 -2.54 -4.59
C PHE A 83 8.00 -2.75 -6.02
N ASP A 84 8.69 -3.87 -6.20
CA ASP A 84 8.95 -4.47 -7.50
C ASP A 84 7.94 -5.60 -7.69
N SER A 85 7.41 -5.74 -8.91
CA SER A 85 6.51 -6.83 -9.28
C SER A 85 7.25 -7.80 -10.18
N LEU A 86 7.15 -9.09 -9.90
CA LEU A 86 7.72 -10.12 -10.76
C LEU A 86 7.10 -10.08 -12.16
N GLU A 87 5.82 -9.69 -12.27
CA GLU A 87 5.14 -9.50 -13.57
C GLU A 87 5.80 -8.41 -14.44
N SER A 88 6.50 -7.46 -13.80
CA SER A 88 7.20 -6.37 -14.50
C SER A 88 8.65 -6.73 -14.90
N GLU A 89 9.15 -7.89 -14.46
CA GLU A 89 10.44 -8.40 -14.90
C GLU A 89 10.41 -8.81 -16.38
N ALA A 90 11.59 -8.94 -16.99
CA ALA A 90 11.66 -9.52 -18.32
C ALA A 90 11.14 -10.97 -18.30
N ASP A 91 10.45 -11.38 -19.37
CA ASP A 91 10.01 -12.77 -19.57
C ASP A 91 11.17 -13.78 -19.56
N THR A 92 12.38 -13.31 -19.86
CA THR A 92 13.64 -14.07 -19.75
C THR A 92 14.20 -14.19 -18.32
N ASN A 93 13.59 -13.53 -17.33
CA ASN A 93 14.03 -13.61 -15.93
C ASN A 93 13.81 -15.04 -15.40
N PRO A 94 14.82 -15.69 -14.80
CA PRO A 94 14.68 -17.05 -14.28
C PRO A 94 13.53 -17.22 -13.28
N ALA A 95 13.29 -16.24 -12.42
CA ALA A 95 12.18 -16.28 -11.48
C ALA A 95 10.83 -16.14 -12.18
N TYR A 96 10.74 -15.31 -13.23
CA TYR A 96 9.53 -15.17 -14.05
C TYR A 96 9.17 -16.50 -14.72
N ILE A 97 10.14 -17.13 -15.39
CA ILE A 97 9.97 -18.43 -16.05
C ILE A 97 9.57 -19.49 -15.02
N ALA A 98 10.27 -19.57 -13.90
CA ALA A 98 9.97 -20.53 -12.85
C ALA A 98 8.55 -20.36 -12.30
N TYR A 99 8.14 -19.12 -12.03
CA TYR A 99 6.86 -18.83 -11.42
C TYR A 99 5.68 -19.01 -12.40
N TYR A 100 5.74 -18.34 -13.56
CA TYR A 100 4.62 -18.25 -14.50
C TYR A 100 4.60 -19.36 -15.57
N GLU A 101 5.76 -19.77 -16.08
CA GLU A 101 5.81 -20.76 -17.18
C GLU A 101 5.90 -22.20 -16.67
N HIS A 102 6.62 -22.41 -15.57
CA HIS A 102 6.80 -23.72 -14.95
C HIS A 102 5.86 -23.98 -13.78
N GLU A 103 5.02 -23.00 -13.39
CA GLU A 103 4.08 -23.09 -12.27
C GLU A 103 4.74 -23.58 -10.98
N ALA A 104 6.02 -23.22 -10.76
CA ALA A 104 6.80 -23.75 -9.65
C ALA A 104 6.41 -23.14 -8.29
N GLY A 105 5.65 -22.04 -8.30
CA GLY A 105 5.09 -21.41 -7.10
C GLY A 105 6.13 -20.78 -6.17
N HIS A 106 7.35 -20.52 -6.65
CA HIS A 106 8.46 -20.04 -5.83
C HIS A 106 9.21 -18.89 -6.51
N VAL A 107 9.88 -18.05 -5.70
CA VAL A 107 10.66 -16.88 -6.13
C VAL A 107 12.10 -16.89 -5.60
N ARG A 108 12.64 -18.08 -5.30
CA ARG A 108 13.99 -18.29 -4.75
C ARG A 108 15.11 -17.58 -5.53
N ASP A 109 14.98 -17.48 -6.85
CA ASP A 109 15.98 -16.90 -7.75
C ASP A 109 15.68 -15.43 -8.11
N TRP A 110 14.65 -14.83 -7.50
CA TRP A 110 14.30 -13.44 -7.73
C TRP A 110 15.14 -12.54 -6.84
N PHE A 111 15.81 -11.54 -7.42
CA PHE A 111 16.60 -10.53 -6.74
C PHE A 111 16.30 -9.14 -7.31
N CYS A 112 15.86 -8.23 -6.47
CA CYS A 112 15.64 -6.82 -6.81
C CYS A 112 16.71 -5.96 -6.15
N GLU A 113 17.12 -4.90 -6.85
CA GLU A 113 17.98 -3.88 -6.27
C GLU A 113 17.14 -2.91 -5.44
N PRO A 114 17.65 -2.41 -4.29
CA PRO A 114 16.93 -1.42 -3.52
C PRO A 114 16.58 -0.18 -4.37
N PRO A 115 15.40 0.43 -4.18
CA PRO A 115 15.04 1.63 -4.90
C PRO A 115 16.04 2.77 -4.67
N ALA A 116 16.06 3.76 -5.57
CA ALA A 116 16.94 4.91 -5.42
C ALA A 116 16.74 5.65 -4.07
N GLY A 117 17.86 5.97 -3.42
CA GLY A 117 17.94 6.64 -2.12
C GLY A 117 18.42 5.73 -0.99
N GLU A 118 18.72 6.32 0.16
CA GLU A 118 19.25 5.57 1.31
C GLU A 118 18.15 5.04 2.24
N GLY A 119 18.50 4.03 3.03
CA GLY A 119 17.67 3.53 4.13
C GLY A 119 16.56 2.54 3.73
N TRP A 120 16.56 2.07 2.48
CA TRP A 120 15.66 0.99 2.04
C TRP A 120 16.08 -0.34 2.66
N PHE A 121 15.07 -1.08 3.11
CA PHE A 121 15.19 -2.47 3.54
C PHE A 121 13.97 -3.22 3.03
N THR A 122 14.11 -4.53 2.80
CA THR A 122 12.95 -5.34 2.44
C THR A 122 11.98 -5.36 3.63
N LEU A 123 10.70 -5.23 3.34
CA LEU A 123 9.61 -5.36 4.31
C LEU A 123 8.92 -6.72 4.17
N SER A 124 8.68 -7.16 2.93
CA SER A 124 8.16 -8.49 2.62
C SER A 124 8.43 -8.88 1.17
N ILE A 125 8.46 -10.18 0.92
CA ILE A 125 8.41 -10.81 -0.40
C ILE A 125 7.29 -11.82 -0.30
N HIS A 126 6.21 -11.58 -1.03
CA HIS A 126 4.99 -12.38 -0.91
C HIS A 126 4.23 -12.39 -2.24
N ASP A 127 3.38 -13.39 -2.38
CA ASP A 127 2.47 -13.48 -3.51
C ASP A 127 1.23 -12.60 -3.29
N THR A 128 0.73 -12.01 -4.37
CA THR A 128 -0.51 -11.24 -4.41
C THR A 128 -1.38 -11.76 -5.55
N GLU A 129 -2.61 -11.29 -5.68
CA GLU A 129 -3.49 -11.69 -6.81
C GLU A 129 -2.90 -11.32 -8.17
N ASP A 130 -2.09 -10.25 -8.21
CA ASP A 130 -1.36 -9.79 -9.39
C ASP A 130 0.03 -10.46 -9.50
N GLY A 131 0.29 -11.49 -8.70
CA GLY A 131 1.54 -12.23 -8.63
C GLY A 131 2.54 -11.70 -7.60
N PRO A 132 3.79 -12.20 -7.65
CA PRO A 132 4.77 -11.94 -6.60
C PRO A 132 5.24 -10.49 -6.52
N GLN A 133 5.26 -9.96 -5.31
CA GLN A 133 5.74 -8.62 -5.01
C GLN A 133 6.90 -8.64 -4.02
N TRP A 134 7.86 -7.76 -4.27
CA TRP A 134 8.95 -7.44 -3.37
C TRP A 134 8.75 -6.05 -2.81
N VAL A 135 8.36 -5.97 -1.54
CA VAL A 135 8.06 -4.70 -0.88
C VAL A 135 9.31 -4.18 -0.17
N TRP A 136 9.70 -2.98 -0.54
CA TRP A 136 10.73 -2.18 0.10
C TRP A 136 10.10 -1.15 1.03
N ALA A 137 10.69 -0.94 2.20
CA ALA A 137 10.32 0.16 3.08
C ALA A 137 11.55 1.00 3.44
N ARG A 138 11.33 2.29 3.69
CA ARG A 138 12.32 3.13 4.37
C ARG A 138 11.65 4.14 5.28
N ARG A 139 12.39 4.56 6.30
CA ARG A 139 11.92 5.53 7.29
C ARG A 139 12.17 6.95 6.82
N VAL A 140 11.11 7.73 6.68
CA VAL A 140 11.16 9.16 6.35
C VAL A 140 10.58 10.05 7.45
N GLY A 141 9.86 9.45 8.41
CA GLY A 141 9.15 10.16 9.47
C GLY A 141 7.74 10.54 9.06
N THR A 142 6.83 10.50 10.03
CA THR A 142 5.39 10.70 9.83
C THR A 142 5.06 12.06 9.20
N GLU A 143 5.73 13.14 9.63
CA GLU A 143 5.47 14.49 9.09
C GLU A 143 5.79 14.59 7.59
N VAL A 144 6.94 14.05 7.18
CA VAL A 144 7.36 14.04 5.76
C VAL A 144 6.41 13.18 4.94
N LEU A 145 6.02 12.02 5.47
CA LEU A 145 5.09 11.12 4.81
C LEU A 145 3.71 11.76 4.63
N MET A 146 3.17 12.40 5.68
CA MET A 146 1.89 13.12 5.62
C MET A 146 1.93 14.25 4.60
N ALA A 147 3.00 15.04 4.57
CA ALA A 147 3.13 16.12 3.59
C ALA A 147 3.13 15.59 2.14
N ARG A 148 3.76 14.43 1.89
CA ARG A 148 3.74 13.78 0.57
C ARG A 148 2.35 13.26 0.20
N ILE A 149 1.70 12.52 1.09
CA ILE A 149 0.34 12.01 0.90
C ILE A 149 -0.61 13.18 0.59
N GLN A 150 -0.48 14.29 1.33
CA GLN A 150 -1.26 15.50 1.09
C GLN A 150 -1.00 16.10 -0.30
N GLY A 151 0.26 16.23 -0.69
CA GLY A 151 0.64 16.73 -2.01
C GLY A 151 0.12 15.87 -3.16
N GLU A 152 0.22 14.55 -3.03
CA GLU A 152 -0.25 13.60 -4.05
C GLU A 152 -1.78 13.60 -4.18
N ALA A 153 -2.50 13.61 -3.07
CA ALA A 153 -3.95 13.69 -3.09
C ALA A 153 -4.47 15.05 -3.61
N LEU A 154 -3.73 16.15 -3.38
CA LEU A 154 -4.02 17.44 -4.03
C LEU A 154 -3.78 17.38 -5.55
N ALA A 155 -2.68 16.78 -6.00
CA ALA A 155 -2.38 16.63 -7.42
C ALA A 155 -3.41 15.72 -8.13
N TYR A 156 -3.83 14.63 -7.47
CA TYR A 156 -4.94 13.80 -7.94
C TYR A 156 -6.24 14.59 -8.06
N HIS A 157 -6.57 15.36 -7.02
CA HIS A 157 -7.76 16.21 -7.03
C HIS A 157 -7.76 17.18 -8.20
N GLU A 158 -6.66 17.91 -8.42
CA GLU A 158 -6.57 18.84 -9.54
C GLU A 158 -6.77 18.14 -10.89
N ARG A 159 -6.16 16.96 -11.06
CA ARG A 159 -6.24 16.19 -12.30
C ARG A 159 -7.63 15.66 -12.61
N PHE A 160 -8.34 15.12 -11.61
CA PHE A 160 -9.59 14.38 -11.84
C PHE A 160 -10.85 15.17 -11.45
N TYR A 161 -10.74 16.08 -10.48
CA TYR A 161 -11.86 16.83 -9.90
C TYR A 161 -11.77 18.34 -10.10
N GLY A 162 -10.72 18.85 -10.77
CA GLY A 162 -10.61 20.26 -11.17
C GLY A 162 -11.63 20.69 -12.23
N GLN A 163 -12.30 19.73 -12.88
CA GLN A 163 -13.36 19.99 -13.87
C GLN A 163 -14.70 20.34 -13.17
N PRO A 164 -15.50 21.24 -13.76
CA PRO A 164 -16.83 21.52 -13.22
C PRO A 164 -17.76 20.30 -13.34
N LEU A 165 -18.53 20.05 -12.28
CA LEU A 165 -19.61 19.06 -12.24
C LEU A 165 -20.71 19.42 -13.26
N PRO A 166 -21.60 18.47 -13.64
CA PRO A 166 -22.75 18.74 -14.51
C PRO A 166 -23.67 19.87 -14.01
N SER A 167 -23.69 20.12 -12.69
CA SER A 167 -24.40 21.22 -12.04
C SER A 167 -23.69 22.58 -12.15
N GLY A 168 -22.50 22.65 -12.75
CA GLY A 168 -21.64 23.83 -12.81
C GLY A 168 -20.83 24.08 -11.54
N GLN A 169 -21.02 23.29 -10.48
CA GLN A 169 -20.23 23.38 -9.25
C GLN A 169 -18.82 22.82 -9.46
N ARG A 170 -17.83 23.37 -8.74
CA ARG A 170 -16.47 22.83 -8.67
C ARG A 170 -16.19 22.30 -7.27
N TYR A 171 -15.32 21.32 -7.16
CA TYR A 171 -14.69 21.01 -5.88
C TYR A 171 -13.69 22.11 -5.56
N SER A 172 -13.72 22.65 -4.33
CA SER A 172 -12.76 23.70 -3.90
C SER A 172 -11.49 23.12 -3.30
N GLY A 173 -11.44 21.83 -3.03
CA GLY A 173 -10.25 21.16 -2.52
C GLY A 173 -10.55 19.84 -1.81
N SER A 174 -9.49 19.25 -1.26
CA SER A 174 -9.54 18.07 -0.40
C SER A 174 -9.04 18.42 1.01
N GLN A 175 -9.61 17.76 2.01
CA GLN A 175 -9.09 17.71 3.38
C GLN A 175 -8.82 16.25 3.76
N PHE A 176 -8.12 16.03 4.87
CA PHE A 176 -7.73 14.69 5.32
C PHE A 176 -8.33 14.40 6.68
N LYS A 177 -8.88 13.20 6.82
CA LYS A 177 -9.28 12.65 8.12
C LYS A 177 -8.02 12.39 8.97
N PRO A 178 -8.16 12.25 10.31
CA PRO A 178 -7.02 11.91 11.18
C PRO A 178 -6.34 10.58 10.84
N ASN A 179 -7.03 9.67 10.16
CA ASN A 179 -6.47 8.40 9.67
C ASN A 179 -5.76 8.54 8.30
N GLY A 180 -5.63 9.76 7.77
CA GLY A 180 -4.95 10.04 6.51
C GLY A 180 -5.84 9.92 5.26
N GLU A 181 -7.09 9.47 5.38
CA GLU A 181 -7.99 9.36 4.23
C GLU A 181 -8.43 10.76 3.72
N PRO A 182 -8.31 11.04 2.42
CA PRO A 182 -8.80 12.28 1.84
C PRO A 182 -10.35 12.30 1.76
N TYR A 183 -10.94 13.48 1.87
CA TYR A 183 -12.34 13.73 1.51
C TYR A 183 -12.48 15.05 0.75
N LEU A 184 -13.47 15.10 -0.15
CA LEU A 184 -13.68 16.24 -1.04
C LEU A 184 -14.57 17.32 -0.42
N LEU A 185 -14.24 18.58 -0.69
CA LEU A 185 -15.06 19.75 -0.36
C LEU A 185 -15.65 20.36 -1.63
N ARG A 186 -16.95 20.65 -1.60
CA ARG A 186 -17.62 21.47 -2.61
C ARG A 186 -17.18 22.93 -2.48
N SER A 187 -17.39 23.72 -3.53
CA SER A 187 -17.02 25.15 -3.57
C SER A 187 -17.50 26.03 -2.41
N ASN A 188 -18.54 25.61 -1.69
CA ASN A 188 -19.06 26.27 -0.50
C ASN A 188 -18.42 25.80 0.81
N GLY A 189 -17.35 24.99 0.75
CA GLY A 189 -16.66 24.42 1.91
C GLY A 189 -17.36 23.23 2.56
N VAL A 190 -18.48 22.76 2.00
CA VAL A 190 -19.23 21.61 2.55
C VAL A 190 -18.63 20.31 2.01
N ARG A 191 -18.47 19.31 2.90
CA ARG A 191 -18.06 17.95 2.53
C ARG A 191 -18.98 17.38 1.46
N SER A 192 -18.40 16.80 0.41
CA SER A 192 -19.18 16.10 -0.62
C SER A 192 -19.55 14.70 -0.12
N ILE A 193 -20.85 14.39 -0.14
CA ILE A 193 -21.41 13.10 0.30
C ILE A 193 -21.07 11.99 -0.72
N CYS A 194 -20.82 12.32 -1.99
CA CYS A 194 -20.56 11.34 -3.06
C CYS A 194 -19.25 10.53 -2.91
N CYS A 195 -18.48 10.74 -1.83
CA CYS A 195 -17.25 10.01 -1.55
C CYS A 195 -17.40 9.05 -0.36
N ASP A 196 -18.55 9.05 0.31
CA ASP A 196 -18.84 8.12 1.39
C ASP A 196 -19.69 7.00 0.78
N GLY A 197 -19.10 5.82 0.60
CA GLY A 197 -19.76 4.63 0.04
C GLY A 197 -20.80 4.04 0.99
N GLU A 198 -21.80 4.82 1.39
CA GLU A 198 -23.01 4.34 2.04
C GLU A 198 -24.23 5.00 1.40
N ASP A 199 -24.82 4.29 0.44
CA ASP A 199 -26.27 4.21 0.18
C ASP A 199 -26.62 2.72 0.03
#